data_AF-A0A8J4TBN4-F1
#
_entry.id   AF-A0A8J4TBN4-F1
#
_cell.length_a   1.000
_cell.length_b   1.000
_cell.length_c   1.000
_cell.angle_alpha   90.00
_cell.angle_beta   90.00
_cell.angle_gamma   90.00
#
_symmetry.space_group_name_H-M   'P 1'
#
loop_
_entity.id
_entity.type
_entity.pdbx_description
1 polymer ?
#
loop_
_entity_poly.entity_id
_entity_poly.type
_entity_poly.pdbx_seq_one_letter_code
_entity_poly.pdbx_strand_id
1 'polypeptide(L)'
;LLLHRLANFQRVWSLAPNENTGKEITSLAWRPDGKILAFSVGDTKQVVLCDAEKAEILHLFPVDCPVSCMHWMEVSSSSSGDSEDESNRFLPKLPTLPKSYSSSSKIFRFNILVVGGPSGFVELYAYGLYKIATLKGITGTCRSLCLSSDLRSLSVITEIRSTDRNSEIQYIQLDTGLLSSCLPELTRMARKFTHISTLIQYLRLSLTCMCEAWEDILMQMDLRLTKFVQEKNTSTQVQDEFLELLLWGHASPELQALLMNQLTVKGLKMLGQSIESSYSSIQKLVISHLQSGSEALLYHLSEVKGMALWKQKFQPLGLDPAAIEDAITAVGSFTLKASELLQVIDKSMKNFKAFFRWLYVAMLRMSEDHVPAELNKMTQKDLAFVADFLSEHFSNEELFDRKGKYFNVERVGQYLKDEDEDLVSPPNIEGNHWVTFVQQSTHLKESPLLFPTYPQKSLHFVKRLMEGTIDLCLQKPAEVIGSSVKQAVCLRLYSVPERWNDKNAGMLYVVFCMPEMSTSKICILRRSSDPNRC
;
A
#
# COMPACT_ATOMS: atom_id res chain seq x y z
N LEU A 1 -11.14 15.31 17.64
CA LEU A 1 -11.65 14.17 18.44
C LEU A 1 -11.01 14.19 19.83
N LEU A 2 -11.78 13.94 20.90
CA LEU A 2 -11.27 13.95 22.29
C LEU A 2 -11.60 12.64 22.99
N LEU A 3 -10.68 12.12 23.79
CA LEU A 3 -10.92 10.98 24.68
C LEU A 3 -10.85 11.42 26.14
N HIS A 4 -11.84 11.03 26.95
CA HIS A 4 -11.90 11.34 28.37
C HIS A 4 -12.01 10.05 29.21
N ARG A 5 -11.36 10.03 30.37
CA ARG A 5 -11.58 9.01 31.40
C ARG A 5 -12.83 9.34 32.20
N LEU A 6 -13.47 8.31 32.73
CA LEU A 6 -14.60 8.48 33.64
C LEU A 6 -14.20 9.23 34.93
N ALA A 7 -13.04 8.88 35.50
CA ALA A 7 -12.53 9.54 36.70
C ALA A 7 -12.30 11.03 36.44
N ASN A 8 -13.08 11.87 37.11
CA ASN A 8 -13.05 13.34 37.03
C ASN A 8 -13.20 13.93 35.62
N PHE A 9 -13.75 13.16 34.66
CA PHE A 9 -13.85 13.55 33.25
C PHE A 9 -12.50 14.04 32.68
N GLN A 10 -11.39 13.44 33.13
CA GLN A 10 -10.06 13.87 32.74
C GLN A 10 -9.78 13.56 31.26
N ARG A 11 -9.35 14.57 30.50
CA ARG A 11 -8.93 14.40 29.10
C ARG A 11 -7.64 13.56 29.03
N VAL A 12 -7.66 12.50 28.22
CA VAL A 12 -6.50 11.65 27.94
C VAL A 12 -5.67 12.25 26.81
N TRP A 13 -6.32 12.52 25.67
CA TRP A 13 -5.68 13.12 24.50
C TRP A 13 -6.68 13.90 23.66
N SER A 14 -6.15 14.72 22.75
CA SER A 14 -6.91 15.44 21.73
C SER A 14 -6.26 15.22 20.37
N LEU A 15 -7.02 14.68 19.42
CA LEU A 15 -6.61 14.54 18.04
C LEU A 15 -7.18 15.73 17.25
N ALA A 16 -6.29 16.62 16.83
CA ALA A 16 -6.61 17.77 16.00
C ALA A 16 -6.78 17.35 14.52
N PRO A 17 -7.66 18.02 13.76
CA PRO A 17 -7.79 17.77 12.33
C PRO A 17 -6.47 18.12 11.62
N ASN A 18 -6.07 17.26 10.67
CA ASN A 18 -4.91 17.48 9.81
C ASN A 18 -5.30 17.30 8.33
N GLU A 19 -4.39 17.60 7.41
CA GLU A 19 -4.65 17.48 5.96
C GLU A 19 -5.14 16.07 5.57
N ASN A 20 -4.68 15.03 6.27
CA ASN A 20 -5.03 13.64 5.97
C ASN A 20 -6.36 13.19 6.58
N THR A 21 -6.89 13.88 7.61
CA THR A 21 -8.07 13.44 8.37
C THR A 21 -9.28 14.35 8.22
N GLY A 22 -9.17 15.46 7.49
CA GLY A 22 -10.28 16.39 7.29
C GLY A 22 -10.77 17.03 8.59
N LYS A 23 -11.93 17.70 8.53
CA LYS A 23 -12.43 18.56 9.62
C LYS A 23 -13.73 18.06 10.25
N GLU A 24 -14.60 17.42 9.48
CA GLU A 24 -15.97 17.08 9.92
C GLU A 24 -16.12 15.61 10.26
N ILE A 25 -16.11 15.27 11.56
CA ILE A 25 -16.38 13.90 12.02
C ILE A 25 -17.88 13.65 12.05
N THR A 26 -18.35 12.62 11.34
CA THR A 26 -19.78 12.30 11.20
C THR A 26 -20.23 11.15 12.09
N SER A 27 -19.36 10.16 12.33
CA SER A 27 -19.68 9.00 13.18
C SER A 27 -18.45 8.43 13.88
N LEU A 28 -18.67 7.71 14.98
CA LEU A 28 -17.67 7.07 15.82
C LEU A 28 -18.09 5.63 16.14
N ALA A 29 -17.14 4.70 16.17
CA ALA A 29 -17.38 3.33 16.59
C ALA A 29 -16.15 2.74 17.30
N TRP A 30 -16.36 2.21 18.49
CA TRP A 30 -15.32 1.48 19.22
C TRP A 30 -15.21 0.06 18.70
N ARG A 31 -13.99 -0.43 18.50
CA ARG A 31 -13.77 -1.86 18.35
C ARG A 31 -14.17 -2.55 19.67
N PRO A 32 -14.78 -3.74 19.64
CA PRO A 32 -15.29 -4.41 20.85
C PRO A 32 -14.26 -4.67 21.97
N ASP A 33 -12.97 -4.67 21.66
CA ASP A 33 -11.90 -4.82 22.65
C ASP A 33 -11.45 -3.49 23.31
N GLY A 34 -11.99 -2.36 22.85
CA GLY A 34 -11.71 -1.03 23.39
C GLY A 34 -10.33 -0.46 23.03
N LYS A 35 -9.57 -1.09 22.12
CA LYS A 35 -8.20 -0.64 21.76
C LYS A 35 -8.14 0.25 20.54
N ILE A 36 -9.08 0.07 19.61
CA ILE A 36 -9.14 0.82 18.36
C ILE A 36 -10.44 1.60 18.33
N LEU A 37 -10.34 2.87 17.94
CA LEU A 37 -11.47 3.75 17.69
C LEU A 37 -11.54 4.04 16.19
N ALA A 38 -12.66 3.70 15.55
CA ALA A 38 -12.98 4.14 14.21
C ALA A 38 -13.75 5.46 14.26
N PHE A 39 -13.38 6.41 13.41
CA PHE A 39 -14.16 7.61 13.16
C PHE A 39 -14.24 7.87 11.65
N SER A 40 -15.36 8.43 11.22
CA SER A 40 -15.58 8.76 9.81
C SER A 40 -15.58 10.25 9.60
N VAL A 41 -15.07 10.67 8.46
CA VAL A 41 -14.83 12.06 8.11
C VAL A 41 -15.61 12.40 6.84
N GLY A 42 -16.54 13.36 6.96
CA GLY A 42 -17.52 13.68 5.93
C GLY A 42 -16.94 14.43 4.72
N ASP A 43 -15.98 15.33 4.94
CA ASP A 43 -15.38 16.17 3.91
C ASP A 43 -14.43 15.40 2.99
N THR A 44 -13.55 14.57 3.57
CA THR A 44 -12.63 13.70 2.79
C THR A 44 -13.25 12.38 2.38
N LYS A 45 -14.43 12.02 2.91
CA LYS A 45 -15.11 10.73 2.73
C LYS A 45 -14.19 9.55 3.07
N GLN A 46 -13.65 9.57 4.28
CA GLN A 46 -12.73 8.54 4.75
C GLN A 46 -13.16 7.99 6.11
N VAL A 47 -12.78 6.75 6.37
CA VAL A 47 -12.84 6.15 7.70
C VAL A 47 -11.42 6.00 8.22
N VAL A 48 -11.20 6.49 9.44
CA VAL A 48 -9.89 6.53 10.10
C VAL A 48 -9.96 5.61 11.32
N LEU A 49 -9.00 4.69 11.41
CA LEU A 49 -8.77 3.84 12.57
C LEU A 49 -7.64 4.42 13.40
N CYS A 50 -7.90 4.66 14.68
CA CYS A 50 -6.96 5.29 15.60
C CYS A 50 -6.74 4.42 16.84
N ASP A 51 -5.51 4.40 17.32
CA ASP A 51 -5.13 3.79 18.58
C ASP A 51 -5.72 4.59 19.75
N ALA A 52 -6.48 3.92 20.61
CA ALA A 52 -7.18 4.56 21.71
C ALA A 52 -6.25 5.04 22.84
N GLU A 53 -5.04 4.48 22.97
CA GLU A 53 -4.08 4.88 24.01
C GLU A 53 -3.23 6.06 23.54
N LYS A 54 -2.73 6.01 22.31
CA LYS A 54 -1.72 6.96 21.81
C LYS A 54 -2.26 8.09 20.92
N ALA A 55 -3.53 8.02 20.50
CA ALA A 55 -4.08 8.92 19.48
C ALA A 55 -3.35 8.85 18.13
N GLU A 56 -2.71 7.73 17.83
CA GLU A 56 -2.00 7.51 16.56
C GLU A 56 -2.97 6.97 15.51
N ILE A 57 -2.91 7.51 14.29
CA ILE A 57 -3.68 7.00 13.16
C ILE A 57 -3.02 5.70 12.70
N LEU A 58 -3.74 4.59 12.81
CA LEU A 58 -3.24 3.26 12.45
C LEU A 58 -3.49 2.94 10.97
N HIS A 59 -4.66 3.32 10.47
CA HIS A 59 -5.09 3.02 9.12
C HIS A 59 -6.17 4.03 8.69
N LEU A 60 -6.25 4.30 7.39
CA LEU A 60 -7.32 5.08 6.79
C LEU A 60 -7.72 4.45 5.46
N PHE A 61 -9.01 4.48 5.15
CA PHE A 61 -9.51 4.03 3.86
C PHE A 61 -10.63 4.94 3.35
N PRO A 62 -10.68 5.20 2.04
CA PRO A 62 -11.75 5.98 1.44
C PRO A 62 -13.06 5.19 1.38
N VAL A 63 -14.16 5.91 1.43
CA VAL A 63 -15.52 5.42 1.18
C VAL A 63 -16.16 6.27 0.09
N ASP A 64 -17.03 5.68 -0.73
CA ASP A 64 -17.61 6.36 -1.90
C ASP A 64 -18.48 7.58 -1.51
N CYS A 65 -19.10 7.51 -0.34
CA CYS A 65 -20.04 8.49 0.18
C CYS A 65 -19.78 8.74 1.68
N PRO A 66 -20.14 9.94 2.20
CA PRO A 66 -19.87 10.29 3.59
C PRO A 66 -20.65 9.36 4.53
N VAL A 67 -20.00 8.81 5.55
CA VAL A 67 -20.65 7.90 6.50
C VAL A 67 -21.59 8.67 7.42
N SER A 68 -22.78 8.15 7.69
CA SER A 68 -23.74 8.71 8.64
C SER A 68 -23.81 7.94 9.95
N CYS A 69 -23.54 6.64 9.94
CA CYS A 69 -23.52 5.80 11.13
C CYS A 69 -22.57 4.61 10.98
N MET A 70 -22.01 4.15 12.09
CA MET A 70 -21.13 2.99 12.16
C MET A 70 -21.52 2.05 13.31
N HIS A 71 -21.26 0.76 13.14
CA HIS A 71 -21.43 -0.24 14.18
C HIS A 71 -20.32 -1.28 14.10
N TRP A 72 -19.56 -1.48 15.18
CA TRP A 72 -18.51 -2.49 15.23
C TRP A 72 -18.92 -3.63 16.16
N MET A 73 -18.91 -4.85 15.64
CA MET A 73 -19.33 -6.03 16.37
C MET A 73 -18.30 -7.16 16.30
N GLU A 74 -18.28 -8.02 17.32
CA GLU A 74 -17.46 -9.23 17.40
C GLU A 74 -18.37 -10.46 17.48
N VAL A 75 -18.06 -11.48 16.69
CA VAL A 75 -18.86 -12.72 16.58
C VAL A 75 -18.69 -13.56 17.85
N SER A 76 -19.80 -14.05 18.39
CA SER A 76 -19.81 -14.77 19.69
C SER A 76 -19.55 -16.27 19.60
N SER A 77 -19.49 -16.86 18.40
CA SER A 77 -19.42 -18.32 18.22
C SER A 77 -18.05 -18.92 18.53
N SER A 78 -18.05 -20.04 19.24
CA SER A 78 -16.88 -20.90 19.53
C SER A 78 -16.38 -21.74 18.36
N SER A 79 -17.01 -21.66 17.19
CA SER A 79 -16.73 -22.48 15.99
C SER A 79 -15.75 -21.82 15.01
N SER A 80 -15.16 -20.67 15.35
CA SER A 80 -13.97 -20.21 14.63
C SER A 80 -12.85 -21.17 14.97
N GLY A 81 -12.65 -22.19 14.14
CA GLY A 81 -11.53 -23.13 14.30
C GLY A 81 -10.25 -22.33 14.50
N ASP A 82 -9.63 -22.50 15.67
CA ASP A 82 -8.30 -22.01 16.00
C ASP A 82 -7.26 -22.79 15.16
N SER A 83 -7.39 -22.80 13.83
CA SER A 83 -6.21 -23.02 13.01
C SER A 83 -5.41 -21.73 13.15
N GLU A 84 -4.44 -21.75 14.08
CA GLU A 84 -3.42 -20.71 14.16
C GLU A 84 -2.89 -20.44 12.76
N ASP A 85 -2.70 -19.17 12.41
CA ASP A 85 -2.04 -18.86 11.16
C ASP A 85 -0.58 -19.28 11.25
N GLU A 86 -0.27 -20.47 10.71
CA GLU A 86 1.08 -21.03 10.69
C GLU A 86 2.01 -20.28 9.73
N SER A 87 1.52 -19.27 9.00
CA SER A 87 2.32 -18.39 8.15
C SER A 87 3.54 -17.83 8.90
N ASN A 88 3.39 -17.46 10.17
CA ASN A 88 4.47 -16.95 11.02
C ASN A 88 5.58 -17.98 11.30
N ARG A 89 5.36 -19.27 11.04
CA ARG A 89 6.37 -20.33 11.17
C ARG A 89 7.24 -20.46 9.92
N PHE A 90 6.67 -20.16 8.75
CA PHE A 90 7.31 -20.36 7.45
C PHE A 90 7.83 -19.05 6.85
N LEU A 91 7.16 -17.92 7.11
CA LEU A 91 7.54 -16.61 6.59
C LEU A 91 8.50 -15.88 7.54
N PRO A 92 9.54 -15.23 7.00
CA PRO A 92 10.38 -14.35 7.79
C PRO A 92 9.56 -13.16 8.31
N LYS A 93 9.86 -12.71 9.53
CA LYS A 93 9.25 -11.49 10.06
C LYS A 93 9.72 -10.29 9.25
N LEU A 94 8.77 -9.56 8.68
CA LEU A 94 9.07 -8.34 7.93
C LEU A 94 9.66 -7.26 8.84
N PRO A 95 10.78 -6.63 8.44
CA PRO A 95 11.34 -5.51 9.19
C PRO A 95 10.37 -4.33 9.22
N THR A 96 10.33 -3.62 10.34
CA THR A 96 9.55 -2.38 10.47
C THR A 96 10.15 -1.29 9.60
N LEU A 97 9.32 -0.58 8.85
CA LEU A 97 9.75 0.61 8.12
C LEU A 97 9.79 1.81 9.08
N PRO A 98 10.65 2.83 8.82
CA PRO A 98 10.75 4.05 9.63
C PRO A 98 9.43 4.80 9.82
N LYS A 99 8.47 4.60 8.90
CA LYS A 99 7.13 5.20 8.89
C LYS A 99 5.99 4.16 8.98
N SER A 100 6.28 2.85 9.17
CA SER A 100 5.20 1.85 9.24
C SER A 100 4.62 1.74 10.64
N TYR A 101 3.30 1.85 10.70
CA TYR A 101 2.47 1.52 11.84
C TYR A 101 2.58 0.02 12.12
N SER A 102 3.27 -0.36 13.19
CA SER A 102 3.31 -1.75 13.64
C SER A 102 2.01 -2.07 14.39
N SER A 103 0.97 -2.47 13.65
CA SER A 103 -0.19 -3.08 14.29
C SER A 103 0.25 -4.42 14.88
N SER A 104 0.47 -4.48 16.19
CA SER A 104 0.82 -5.71 16.89
C SER A 104 -0.16 -6.83 16.50
N SER A 105 0.36 -7.87 15.87
CA SER A 105 -0.36 -9.04 15.36
C SER A 105 -0.81 -9.94 16.50
N LYS A 106 -1.74 -9.47 17.34
CA LYS A 106 -2.52 -10.37 18.19
C LYS A 106 -3.65 -10.94 17.34
N ILE A 107 -3.80 -12.26 17.34
CA ILE A 107 -4.87 -12.96 16.65
C ILE A 107 -6.18 -12.55 17.34
N PHE A 108 -7.01 -11.77 16.65
CA PHE A 108 -8.29 -11.34 17.18
C PHE A 108 -9.42 -12.21 16.62
N ARG A 109 -10.46 -12.39 17.45
CA ARG A 109 -11.72 -12.97 17.00
C ARG A 109 -12.30 -12.17 15.85
N PHE A 110 -13.05 -12.85 14.99
CA PHE A 110 -13.66 -12.23 13.82
C PHE A 110 -14.61 -11.11 14.25
N ASN A 111 -14.35 -9.92 13.74
CA ASN A 111 -15.13 -8.72 14.02
C ASN A 111 -15.37 -7.96 12.71
N ILE A 112 -16.50 -7.26 12.64
CA ILE A 112 -16.96 -6.56 11.46
C ILE A 112 -17.33 -5.13 11.85
N LEU A 113 -16.76 -4.17 11.15
CA LEU A 113 -17.19 -2.77 11.15
C LEU A 113 -18.22 -2.59 10.04
N VAL A 114 -19.45 -2.27 10.42
CA VAL A 114 -20.54 -1.94 9.49
C VAL A 114 -20.60 -0.43 9.36
N VAL A 115 -20.57 0.05 8.12
CA VAL A 115 -20.59 1.47 7.76
C VAL A 115 -21.84 1.71 6.94
N GLY A 116 -22.57 2.80 7.21
CA GLY A 116 -23.72 3.19 6.40
C GLY A 116 -23.75 4.70 6.21
N GLY A 117 -24.31 5.16 5.10
CA GLY A 117 -24.35 6.58 4.77
C GLY A 117 -25.66 7.08 4.18
N PRO A 118 -25.66 8.29 3.59
CA PRO A 118 -26.78 8.80 2.81
C PRO A 118 -26.99 7.92 1.58
N SER A 119 -28.22 7.89 1.06
CA SER A 119 -28.65 7.02 -0.06
C SER A 119 -28.59 5.51 0.20
N GLY A 120 -28.49 5.08 1.45
CA GLY A 120 -28.71 3.69 1.87
C GLY A 120 -27.63 2.71 1.41
N PHE A 121 -26.43 3.19 1.08
CA PHE A 121 -25.31 2.26 0.98
C PHE A 121 -24.96 1.75 2.38
N VAL A 122 -24.70 0.45 2.49
CA VAL A 122 -24.16 -0.16 3.69
C VAL A 122 -23.01 -1.07 3.29
N GLU A 123 -21.87 -0.92 3.94
CA GLU A 123 -20.67 -1.70 3.68
C GLU A 123 -20.22 -2.41 4.95
N LEU A 124 -19.71 -3.63 4.80
CA LEU A 124 -19.17 -4.43 5.89
C LEU A 124 -17.67 -4.58 5.69
N TYR A 125 -16.90 -4.21 6.71
CA TYR A 125 -15.44 -4.29 6.74
C TYR A 125 -15.00 -5.29 7.81
N ALA A 126 -14.49 -6.45 7.38
CA ALA A 126 -13.86 -7.40 8.28
C ALA A 126 -12.59 -6.81 8.90
N TYR A 127 -12.46 -6.95 10.21
CA TYR A 127 -11.38 -6.37 11.02
C TYR A 127 -11.27 -4.83 10.92
N GLY A 128 -12.25 -4.16 10.31
CA GLY A 128 -12.17 -2.74 9.95
C GLY A 128 -11.21 -2.44 8.79
N LEU A 129 -10.70 -3.45 8.08
CA LEU A 129 -9.65 -3.30 7.06
C LEU A 129 -10.11 -3.78 5.69
N TYR A 130 -10.72 -4.97 5.60
CA TYR A 130 -11.09 -5.58 4.33
C TYR A 130 -12.60 -5.53 4.09
N LYS A 131 -13.03 -4.95 2.97
CA LYS A 131 -14.44 -4.87 2.59
C LYS A 131 -14.96 -6.24 2.15
N ILE A 132 -15.86 -6.83 2.94
CA ILE A 132 -16.46 -8.15 2.69
C ILE A 132 -17.85 -8.10 2.06
N ALA A 133 -18.56 -6.97 2.11
CA ALA A 133 -19.86 -6.84 1.49
C ALA A 133 -20.19 -5.38 1.17
N THR A 134 -20.81 -5.14 0.02
CA THR A 134 -21.44 -3.87 -0.34
C THR A 134 -22.93 -4.10 -0.60
N LEU A 135 -23.77 -3.61 0.30
CA LEU A 135 -25.21 -3.75 0.24
C LEU A 135 -25.82 -2.60 -0.56
N LYS A 136 -26.65 -2.93 -1.55
CA LYS A 136 -27.38 -1.97 -2.40
C LYS A 136 -28.87 -2.14 -2.18
N GLY A 137 -29.64 -1.09 -2.47
CA GLY A 137 -31.10 -1.14 -2.48
C GLY A 137 -31.81 -0.80 -1.16
N ILE A 138 -31.10 -0.21 -0.19
CA ILE A 138 -31.73 0.35 1.01
C ILE A 138 -32.16 1.79 0.70
N THR A 139 -33.38 2.16 1.06
CA THR A 139 -33.94 3.49 0.80
C THR A 139 -33.70 4.44 1.97
N GLY A 140 -33.30 5.69 1.67
CA GLY A 140 -33.11 6.75 2.65
C GLY A 140 -31.69 6.84 3.23
N THR A 141 -31.49 7.69 4.22
CA THR A 141 -30.21 7.87 4.91
C THR A 141 -30.14 6.91 6.10
N CYS A 142 -29.07 6.11 6.20
CA CYS A 142 -28.87 5.24 7.34
C CYS A 142 -28.65 6.08 8.62
N ARG A 143 -29.44 5.83 9.66
CA ARG A 143 -29.28 6.49 10.97
C ARG A 143 -28.67 5.57 12.02
N SER A 144 -28.96 4.28 11.94
CA SER A 144 -28.45 3.29 12.88
C SER A 144 -28.32 1.92 12.22
N LEU A 145 -27.31 1.18 12.64
CA LEU A 145 -26.94 -0.15 12.15
C LEU A 145 -26.75 -1.08 13.34
N CYS A 146 -27.22 -2.32 13.23
CA CYS A 146 -26.94 -3.34 14.22
C CYS A 146 -26.91 -4.72 13.56
N LEU A 147 -25.70 -5.30 13.52
CA LEU A 147 -25.45 -6.64 12.99
C LEU A 147 -25.60 -7.65 14.13
N SER A 148 -26.31 -8.75 13.87
CA SER A 148 -26.52 -9.79 14.86
C SER A 148 -25.20 -10.52 15.18
N SER A 149 -25.01 -10.99 16.41
CA SER A 149 -23.74 -11.60 16.83
C SER A 149 -23.54 -13.01 16.25
N ASP A 150 -24.63 -13.62 15.77
CA ASP A 150 -24.67 -14.87 15.02
C ASP A 150 -24.59 -14.65 13.50
N LEU A 151 -24.47 -13.39 13.04
CA LEU A 151 -24.44 -12.96 11.65
C LEU A 151 -25.66 -13.39 10.80
N ARG A 152 -26.79 -13.75 11.40
CA ARG A 152 -28.00 -14.15 10.66
C ARG A 152 -28.80 -12.98 10.11
N SER A 153 -28.78 -11.82 10.77
CA SER A 153 -29.44 -10.64 10.24
C SER A 153 -28.73 -9.33 10.55
N LEU A 154 -28.94 -8.36 9.67
CA LEU A 154 -28.53 -6.98 9.83
C LEU A 154 -29.77 -6.11 9.93
N SER A 155 -29.92 -5.40 11.03
CA SER A 155 -30.99 -4.39 11.17
C SER A 155 -30.46 -3.00 10.82
N VAL A 156 -31.22 -2.27 10.01
CA VAL A 156 -30.91 -0.91 9.52
C VAL A 156 -32.09 0.00 9.83
N ILE A 157 -31.86 1.17 10.44
CA ILE A 157 -32.86 2.23 10.51
C ILE A 157 -32.48 3.25 9.46
N THR A 158 -33.42 3.57 8.58
CA THR A 158 -33.25 4.65 7.63
C THR A 158 -34.24 5.77 7.88
N GLU A 159 -33.85 6.98 7.48
CA GLU A 159 -34.71 8.14 7.43
C GLU A 159 -34.89 8.56 5.97
N ILE A 160 -36.14 8.63 5.53
CA ILE A 160 -36.53 9.13 4.21
C ILE A 160 -37.15 10.51 4.42
N ARG A 161 -36.49 11.53 3.89
CA ARG A 161 -37.02 12.90 3.92
C ARG A 161 -38.04 13.04 2.78
N SER A 162 -39.31 13.17 3.14
CA SER A 162 -40.36 13.57 2.20
C SER A 162 -40.32 15.08 1.96
N THR A 163 -40.82 15.53 0.80
CA THR A 163 -40.99 16.96 0.47
C THR A 163 -41.93 17.68 1.45
N ASP A 164 -42.82 16.93 2.10
CA ASP A 164 -43.88 17.45 2.99
C ASP A 164 -43.46 17.46 4.47
N ARG A 165 -42.30 18.05 4.80
CA ARG A 165 -41.76 18.35 6.17
C ARG A 165 -41.69 17.21 7.20
N ASN A 166 -42.26 16.03 6.96
CA ASN A 166 -42.23 14.88 7.86
C ASN A 166 -41.21 13.86 7.33
N SER A 167 -40.18 13.61 8.13
CA SER A 167 -39.25 12.51 7.89
C SER A 167 -39.90 11.18 8.26
N GLU A 168 -39.97 10.25 7.32
CA GLU A 168 -40.41 8.88 7.57
C GLU A 168 -39.22 8.05 8.03
N ILE A 169 -39.37 7.30 9.12
CA ILE A 169 -38.33 6.43 9.63
C ILE A 169 -38.71 4.99 9.32
N GLN A 170 -37.77 4.19 8.84
CA GLN A 170 -38.02 2.79 8.49
C GLN A 170 -37.07 1.88 9.24
N TYR A 171 -37.62 0.81 9.80
CA TYR A 171 -36.86 -0.34 10.29
C TYR A 171 -36.80 -1.39 9.20
N ILE A 172 -35.59 -1.75 8.80
CA ILE A 172 -35.33 -2.77 7.80
C ILE A 172 -34.52 -3.89 8.46
N GLN A 173 -34.94 -5.13 8.29
CA GLN A 173 -34.17 -6.33 8.67
C GLN A 173 -33.73 -7.04 7.39
N LEU A 174 -32.43 -7.19 7.25
CA LEU A 174 -31.78 -7.86 6.13
C LEU A 174 -31.33 -9.25 6.58
N ASP A 175 -31.56 -10.25 5.74
CA ASP A 175 -31.08 -11.63 5.93
C ASP A 175 -29.63 -11.73 5.47
N THR A 176 -28.74 -12.04 6.42
CA THR A 176 -27.30 -12.24 6.18
C THR A 176 -26.90 -13.71 6.37
N GLY A 177 -27.85 -14.65 6.20
CA GLY A 177 -27.67 -16.08 6.43
C GLY A 177 -26.40 -16.70 5.79
N LEU A 178 -25.95 -16.21 4.63
CA LEU A 178 -24.70 -16.65 4.00
C LEU A 178 -23.47 -16.42 4.91
N LEU A 179 -23.41 -15.27 5.59
CA LEU A 179 -22.31 -14.95 6.52
C LEU A 179 -22.29 -15.91 7.70
N SER A 180 -23.47 -16.29 8.18
CA SER A 180 -23.63 -17.24 9.29
C SER A 180 -23.26 -18.67 8.88
N SER A 181 -23.73 -19.13 7.71
CA SER A 181 -23.48 -20.49 7.22
C SER A 181 -22.03 -20.75 6.83
N CYS A 182 -21.35 -19.73 6.29
CA CYS A 182 -19.98 -19.80 5.81
C CYS A 182 -18.99 -19.08 6.74
N LEU A 183 -19.31 -18.95 8.03
CA LEU A 183 -18.50 -18.18 8.97
C LEU A 183 -17.03 -18.63 9.06
N PRO A 184 -16.68 -19.93 9.12
CA PRO A 184 -15.29 -20.37 9.15
C PRO A 184 -14.54 -19.99 7.87
N GLU A 185 -15.16 -20.21 6.71
CA GLU A 185 -14.62 -19.87 5.39
C GLU A 185 -14.42 -18.35 5.25
N LEU A 186 -15.42 -17.56 5.62
CA LEU A 186 -15.39 -16.10 5.61
C LEU A 186 -14.30 -15.56 6.53
N THR A 187 -14.17 -16.11 7.74
CA THR A 187 -13.14 -15.70 8.70
C THR A 187 -11.75 -15.96 8.14
N ARG A 188 -11.51 -17.14 7.56
CA ARG A 188 -10.22 -17.51 6.98
C ARG A 188 -9.88 -16.64 5.76
N MET A 189 -10.85 -16.43 4.87
CA MET A 189 -10.72 -15.57 3.70
C MET A 189 -10.40 -14.12 4.10
N ALA A 190 -11.20 -13.55 5.00
CA ALA A 190 -11.02 -12.17 5.45
C ALA A 190 -9.66 -11.95 6.14
N ARG A 191 -9.17 -12.93 6.91
CA ARG A 191 -7.81 -12.87 7.48
C ARG A 191 -6.76 -12.78 6.38
N LYS A 192 -6.78 -13.68 5.39
CA LYS A 192 -5.78 -13.68 4.30
C LYS A 192 -5.85 -12.41 3.47
N PHE A 193 -7.05 -11.91 3.16
CA PHE A 193 -7.20 -10.64 2.45
C PHE A 193 -6.75 -9.42 3.25
N THR A 194 -6.91 -9.44 4.57
CA THR A 194 -6.34 -8.42 5.45
C THR A 194 -4.81 -8.46 5.45
N HIS A 195 -4.20 -9.65 5.46
CA HIS A 195 -2.75 -9.80 5.31
C HIS A 195 -2.26 -9.29 3.96
N ILE A 196 -2.92 -9.68 2.87
CA ILE A 196 -2.62 -9.22 1.50
C ILE A 196 -2.69 -7.69 1.41
N SER A 197 -3.77 -7.08 1.92
CA SER A 197 -3.95 -5.61 1.89
C SER A 197 -2.86 -4.89 2.70
N THR A 198 -2.52 -5.41 3.89
CA THR A 198 -1.43 -4.89 4.71
C THR A 198 -0.07 -5.00 4.00
N LEU A 199 0.19 -6.10 3.30
CA LEU A 199 1.41 -6.31 2.54
C LEU A 199 1.52 -5.37 1.34
N ILE A 200 0.42 -5.14 0.61
CA ILE A 200 0.40 -4.14 -0.47
C ILE A 200 0.75 -2.76 0.08
N GLN A 201 0.15 -2.36 1.21
CA GLN A 201 0.49 -1.08 1.85
C GLN A 201 1.95 -1.02 2.31
N TYR A 202 2.49 -2.12 2.83
CA TYR A 202 3.90 -2.24 3.20
C TYR A 202 4.83 -2.07 1.99
N LEU A 203 4.51 -2.70 0.85
CA LEU A 203 5.26 -2.57 -0.40
C LEU A 203 5.18 -1.15 -0.95
N ARG A 204 4.00 -0.51 -0.89
CA ARG A 204 3.81 0.91 -1.25
C ARG A 204 4.74 1.82 -0.44
N LEU A 205 4.72 1.69 0.88
CA LEU A 205 5.56 2.48 1.79
C LEU A 205 7.06 2.22 1.57
N SER A 206 7.43 0.96 1.35
CA SER A 206 8.82 0.58 1.05
C SER A 206 9.32 1.28 -0.22
N LEU A 207 8.50 1.28 -1.28
CA LEU A 207 8.83 1.95 -2.53
C LEU A 207 8.91 3.48 -2.36
N THR A 208 8.02 4.08 -1.57
CA THR A 208 8.10 5.51 -1.24
C THR A 208 9.42 5.85 -0.52
N CYS A 209 9.83 5.06 0.48
CA CYS A 209 11.12 5.26 1.14
C CYS A 209 12.31 5.10 0.18
N MET A 210 12.22 4.21 -0.81
CA MET A 210 13.25 4.07 -1.84
C MET A 210 13.31 5.30 -2.76
N CYS A 211 12.16 5.88 -3.12
CA CYS A 211 12.10 7.09 -3.92
C CYS A 211 12.70 8.29 -3.17
N GLU A 212 12.35 8.46 -1.89
CA GLU A 212 12.93 9.49 -1.02
C GLU A 212 14.47 9.37 -0.97
N ALA A 213 15.00 8.17 -0.72
CA ALA A 213 16.45 7.94 -0.67
C ALA A 213 17.16 8.16 -2.03
N TRP A 214 16.45 7.98 -3.15
CA TRP A 214 16.97 8.24 -4.49
C TRP A 214 16.93 9.73 -4.84
N GLU A 215 15.89 10.44 -4.46
CA GLU A 215 15.80 11.90 -4.62
C GLU A 215 16.93 12.62 -3.87
N ASP A 216 17.31 12.12 -2.68
CA ASP A 216 18.48 12.61 -1.94
C ASP A 216 19.78 12.46 -2.75
N ILE A 217 19.97 11.35 -3.48
CA ILE A 217 21.14 11.14 -4.37
C ILE A 217 21.12 12.16 -5.50
N LEU A 218 19.97 12.30 -6.16
CA LEU A 218 19.80 13.23 -7.27
C LEU A 218 20.14 14.66 -6.84
N MET A 219 19.56 15.12 -5.73
CA MET A 219 19.77 16.48 -5.24
C MET A 219 21.25 16.77 -4.97
N GLN A 220 22.00 15.82 -4.40
CA GLN A 220 23.42 16.02 -4.13
C GLN A 220 24.31 16.05 -5.37
N MET A 221 23.98 15.23 -6.38
CA MET A 221 24.71 15.19 -7.65
C MET A 221 24.41 16.43 -8.50
N ASP A 222 23.13 16.79 -8.61
CA ASP A 222 22.63 17.92 -9.40
C ASP A 222 23.19 19.26 -8.86
N LEU A 223 23.18 19.48 -7.54
CA LEU A 223 23.69 20.71 -6.94
C LEU A 223 25.18 21.00 -7.18
N ARG A 224 25.99 19.98 -7.52
CA ARG A 224 27.45 20.11 -7.65
C ARG A 224 27.97 19.97 -9.08
N LEU A 225 27.34 19.13 -9.90
CA LEU A 225 27.79 18.87 -11.27
C LEU A 225 27.00 19.68 -12.31
N THR A 226 25.74 20.05 -12.04
CA THR A 226 24.95 20.88 -12.97
C THR A 226 25.43 22.32 -13.00
N LYS A 227 25.91 22.85 -11.86
CA LYS A 227 26.58 24.17 -11.84
C LYS A 227 27.79 24.22 -12.76
N PHE A 228 28.53 23.12 -12.89
CA PHE A 228 29.66 23.04 -13.83
C PHE A 228 29.22 23.22 -15.28
N VAL A 229 28.21 22.46 -15.70
CA VAL A 229 27.75 22.48 -17.09
C VAL A 229 27.17 23.84 -17.45
N GLN A 230 26.51 24.49 -16.49
CA GLN A 230 25.94 25.83 -16.67
C GLN A 230 26.98 26.96 -16.63
N GLU A 231 28.05 26.83 -15.84
CA GLU A 231 29.11 27.84 -15.72
C GLU A 231 30.18 27.71 -16.82
N LYS A 232 30.18 26.60 -17.56
CA LYS A 232 31.12 26.34 -18.65
C LYS A 232 30.71 27.08 -19.93
N ASN A 233 31.61 27.90 -20.47
CA ASN A 233 31.44 28.65 -21.73
C ASN A 233 32.05 27.94 -22.97
N THR A 234 32.47 26.68 -22.84
CA THR A 234 33.18 25.90 -23.87
C THR A 234 32.28 24.88 -24.56
N SER A 235 32.55 24.60 -25.84
CA SER A 235 31.74 23.70 -26.69
C SER A 235 32.01 22.20 -26.46
N THR A 236 32.89 21.83 -25.53
CA THR A 236 33.27 20.43 -25.25
C THR A 236 32.31 19.80 -24.25
N GLN A 237 31.88 18.56 -24.51
CA GLN A 237 31.06 17.83 -23.55
C GLN A 237 31.85 17.51 -22.28
N VAL A 238 31.14 17.37 -21.16
CA VAL A 238 31.75 16.96 -19.87
C VAL A 238 32.37 15.56 -19.98
N GLN A 239 31.76 14.68 -20.77
CA GLN A 239 32.29 13.35 -21.04
C GLN A 239 33.70 13.39 -21.63
N ASP A 240 33.89 14.22 -22.66
CA ASP A 240 35.16 14.30 -23.40
C ASP A 240 36.29 14.77 -22.49
N GLU A 241 36.06 15.77 -21.63
CA GLU A 241 37.09 16.26 -20.70
C GLU A 241 37.49 15.22 -19.65
N PHE A 242 36.52 14.46 -19.12
CA PHE A 242 36.85 13.36 -18.19
C PHE A 242 37.52 12.18 -18.90
N LEU A 243 37.18 11.90 -20.16
CA LEU A 243 37.87 10.88 -20.96
C LEU A 243 39.30 11.31 -21.32
N GLU A 244 39.53 12.58 -21.66
CA GLU A 244 40.87 13.12 -21.87
C GLU A 244 41.71 13.03 -20.60
N LEU A 245 41.14 13.37 -19.44
CA LEU A 245 41.79 13.18 -18.15
C LEU A 245 42.11 11.69 -17.88
N LEU A 246 41.21 10.78 -18.24
CA LEU A 246 41.41 9.34 -18.05
C LEU A 246 42.52 8.78 -18.95
N LEU A 247 42.57 9.20 -20.22
CA LEU A 247 43.48 8.68 -21.22
C LEU A 247 44.87 9.31 -21.14
N TRP A 248 44.92 10.64 -20.98
CA TRP A 248 46.15 11.43 -21.09
C TRP A 248 46.65 11.95 -19.75
N GLY A 249 45.82 11.94 -18.70
CA GLY A 249 46.19 12.46 -17.38
C GLY A 249 46.25 13.98 -17.29
N HIS A 250 45.84 14.69 -18.35
CA HIS A 250 45.78 16.15 -18.41
C HIS A 250 44.33 16.61 -18.27
N ALA A 251 44.06 17.47 -17.28
CA ALA A 251 42.77 18.16 -17.16
C ALA A 251 42.83 19.52 -17.88
N SER A 252 41.72 19.93 -18.48
CA SER A 252 41.54 21.31 -18.95
C SER A 252 41.59 22.28 -17.76
N PRO A 253 41.98 23.56 -17.98
CA PRO A 253 42.01 24.55 -16.89
C PRO A 253 40.63 24.75 -16.26
N GLU A 254 39.54 24.62 -17.02
CA GLU A 254 38.17 24.67 -16.50
C GLU A 254 37.87 23.47 -15.59
N LEU A 255 38.20 22.25 -16.02
CA LEU A 255 37.98 21.03 -15.24
C LEU A 255 38.84 21.03 -13.97
N GLN A 256 40.09 21.48 -14.07
CA GLN A 256 40.99 21.61 -12.92
C GLN A 256 40.45 22.64 -11.91
N ALA A 257 39.97 23.80 -12.36
CA ALA A 257 39.37 24.79 -11.50
C ALA A 257 38.12 24.26 -10.78
N LEU A 258 37.27 23.48 -11.45
CA LEU A 258 36.13 22.83 -10.80
C LEU A 258 36.59 21.84 -9.72
N LEU A 259 37.46 20.90 -10.09
CA LEU A 259 37.86 19.83 -9.18
C LEU A 259 38.55 20.40 -7.93
N MET A 260 39.43 21.39 -8.11
CA MET A 260 40.21 21.95 -7.00
C MET A 260 39.45 22.99 -6.18
N ASN A 261 38.69 23.89 -6.81
CA ASN A 261 38.10 25.05 -6.12
C ASN A 261 36.66 24.80 -5.66
N GLN A 262 35.83 24.15 -6.48
CA GLN A 262 34.41 23.96 -6.18
C GLN A 262 34.12 22.63 -5.49
N LEU A 263 34.62 21.51 -6.05
CA LEU A 263 34.36 20.19 -5.50
C LEU A 263 35.25 19.91 -4.30
N THR A 264 36.55 20.21 -4.41
CA THR A 264 37.63 19.93 -3.45
C THR A 264 37.80 18.44 -3.14
N VAL A 265 39.01 18.05 -2.71
CA VAL A 265 39.31 16.66 -2.30
C VAL A 265 38.40 16.19 -1.16
N LYS A 266 38.12 17.08 -0.19
CA LYS A 266 37.23 16.81 0.95
C LYS A 266 35.77 16.67 0.50
N GLY A 267 35.32 17.54 -0.39
CA GLY A 267 33.96 17.49 -0.91
C GLY A 267 33.69 16.27 -1.78
N LEU A 268 34.68 15.79 -2.55
CA LEU A 268 34.60 14.53 -3.30
C LEU A 268 34.42 13.33 -2.36
N LYS A 269 35.20 13.24 -1.26
CA LYS A 269 35.03 12.17 -0.27
C LYS A 269 33.65 12.16 0.36
N MET A 270 33.15 13.33 0.76
CA MET A 270 31.82 13.45 1.37
C MET A 270 30.71 13.06 0.37
N LEU A 271 30.84 13.48 -0.89
CA LEU A 271 29.90 13.13 -1.96
C LEU A 271 29.90 11.61 -2.20
N GLY A 272 31.07 11.00 -2.35
CA GLY A 272 31.21 9.55 -2.54
C GLY A 272 30.60 8.75 -1.39
N GLN A 273 30.87 9.15 -0.14
CA GLN A 273 30.29 8.49 1.05
C GLN A 273 28.77 8.61 1.10
N SER A 274 28.21 9.78 0.76
CA SER A 274 26.77 9.98 0.77
C SER A 274 26.05 9.20 -0.34
N ILE A 275 26.65 9.10 -1.52
CA ILE A 275 26.08 8.30 -2.61
C ILE A 275 26.14 6.80 -2.25
N GLU A 276 27.26 6.33 -1.69
CA GLU A 276 27.41 4.94 -1.26
C GLU A 276 26.42 4.57 -0.16
N SER A 277 26.19 5.46 0.82
CA SER A 277 25.22 5.22 1.90
C SER A 277 23.79 5.17 1.38
N SER A 278 23.40 6.07 0.47
CA SER A 278 22.06 6.07 -0.15
C SER A 278 21.83 4.82 -1.01
N TYR A 279 22.78 4.43 -1.87
CA TYR A 279 22.67 3.19 -2.64
C TYR A 279 22.58 1.95 -1.74
N SER A 280 23.40 1.87 -0.68
CA SER A 280 23.30 0.78 0.31
C SER A 280 21.94 0.75 1.01
N SER A 281 21.35 1.92 1.26
CA SER A 281 20.02 2.04 1.85
C SER A 281 18.93 1.55 0.89
N ILE A 282 18.96 1.95 -0.38
CA ILE A 282 18.04 1.47 -1.41
C ILE A 282 18.20 -0.05 -1.61
N GLN A 283 19.43 -0.56 -1.70
CA GLN A 283 19.71 -1.99 -1.83
C GLN A 283 19.11 -2.80 -0.67
N LYS A 284 19.28 -2.34 0.57
CA LYS A 284 18.66 -2.97 1.76
C LYS A 284 17.14 -2.90 1.73
N LEU A 285 16.55 -1.79 1.25
CA LEU A 285 15.10 -1.67 1.09
C LEU A 285 14.57 -2.69 0.06
N VAL A 286 15.25 -2.88 -1.07
CA VAL A 286 14.86 -3.88 -2.07
C VAL A 286 14.89 -5.29 -1.49
N ILE A 287 16.01 -5.69 -0.88
CA ILE A 287 16.20 -7.07 -0.39
C ILE A 287 15.31 -7.35 0.83
N SER A 288 15.43 -6.54 1.88
CA SER A 288 14.83 -6.85 3.17
C SER A 288 13.34 -6.54 3.23
N HIS A 289 12.86 -5.58 2.44
CA HIS A 289 11.46 -5.13 2.48
C HIS A 289 10.71 -5.54 1.21
N LEU A 290 11.18 -5.13 0.03
CA LEU A 290 10.42 -5.34 -1.21
C LEU A 290 10.34 -6.81 -1.62
N GLN A 291 11.47 -7.54 -1.63
CA GLN A 291 11.50 -8.97 -1.95
C GLN A 291 10.77 -9.79 -0.88
N SER A 292 11.14 -9.64 0.40
CA SER A 292 10.46 -10.33 1.51
C SER A 292 8.95 -10.09 1.54
N GLY A 293 8.51 -8.85 1.30
CA GLY A 293 7.09 -8.50 1.24
C GLY A 293 6.37 -9.12 0.05
N SER A 294 7.03 -9.20 -1.12
CA SER A 294 6.49 -9.84 -2.33
C SER A 294 6.40 -11.36 -2.18
N GLU A 295 7.38 -11.99 -1.54
CA GLU A 295 7.38 -13.42 -1.20
C GLU A 295 6.24 -13.77 -0.23
N ALA A 296 6.05 -12.97 0.83
CA ALA A 296 4.94 -13.13 1.75
C ALA A 296 3.57 -12.95 1.05
N LEU A 297 3.49 -11.99 0.12
CA LEU A 297 2.29 -11.75 -0.68
C LEU A 297 1.99 -12.95 -1.59
N LEU A 298 3.01 -13.50 -2.25
CA LEU A 298 2.91 -14.69 -3.09
C LEU A 298 2.46 -15.93 -2.29
N TYR A 299 3.00 -16.10 -1.08
CA TYR A 299 2.60 -17.17 -0.16
C TYR A 299 1.10 -17.08 0.17
N HIS A 300 0.63 -15.92 0.60
CA HIS A 300 -0.78 -15.75 0.96
C HIS A 300 -1.73 -15.88 -0.23
N LEU A 301 -1.36 -15.35 -1.40
CA LEU A 301 -2.15 -15.55 -2.62
C LEU A 301 -2.21 -17.02 -3.04
N SER A 302 -1.13 -17.77 -2.85
CA SER A 302 -1.10 -19.21 -3.11
C SER A 302 -2.04 -19.99 -2.19
N GLU A 303 -2.11 -19.64 -0.90
CA GLU A 303 -3.10 -20.20 0.02
C GLU A 303 -4.53 -19.84 -0.40
N VAL A 304 -4.78 -18.60 -0.81
CA VAL A 304 -6.09 -18.15 -1.29
C VAL A 304 -6.47 -18.86 -2.59
N LYS A 305 -5.52 -19.13 -3.49
CA LYS A 305 -5.75 -19.99 -4.67
C LYS A 305 -6.19 -21.39 -4.25
N GLY A 306 -5.52 -21.98 -3.26
CA GLY A 306 -5.94 -23.26 -2.66
C GLY A 306 -7.38 -23.22 -2.12
N MET A 307 -7.78 -22.13 -1.47
CA MET A 307 -9.16 -21.93 -1.02
C MET A 307 -10.14 -21.80 -2.20
N ALA A 308 -9.81 -21.01 -3.22
CA ALA A 308 -10.65 -20.79 -4.39
C ALA A 308 -10.88 -22.07 -5.22
N LEU A 309 -9.90 -22.98 -5.25
CA LEU A 309 -10.04 -24.29 -5.88
C LEU A 309 -11.05 -25.19 -5.16
N TRP A 310 -11.32 -24.97 -3.87
CA TRP A 310 -12.40 -25.63 -3.13
C TRP A 310 -13.75 -24.98 -3.39
N LYS A 311 -14.23 -25.14 -4.63
CA LYS A 311 -15.45 -24.52 -5.17
C LYS A 311 -16.67 -24.72 -4.27
N GLN A 312 -16.87 -25.91 -3.71
CA GLN A 312 -18.03 -26.21 -2.85
C GLN A 312 -18.15 -25.26 -1.64
N LYS A 313 -17.03 -24.77 -1.11
CA LYS A 313 -16.99 -23.91 0.09
C LYS A 313 -16.87 -22.43 -0.25
N PHE A 314 -16.03 -22.09 -1.22
CA PHE A 314 -15.64 -20.69 -1.46
C PHE A 314 -16.27 -20.06 -2.70
N GLN A 315 -16.83 -20.84 -3.63
CA GLN A 315 -17.55 -20.29 -4.78
C GLN A 315 -18.76 -19.43 -4.36
N PRO A 316 -19.57 -19.79 -3.33
CA PRO A 316 -20.64 -18.93 -2.83
C PRO A 316 -20.17 -17.58 -2.28
N LEU A 317 -18.91 -17.50 -1.84
CA LEU A 317 -18.28 -16.25 -1.36
C LEU A 317 -17.67 -15.43 -2.50
N GLY A 318 -17.70 -15.91 -3.74
CA GLY A 318 -17.23 -15.18 -4.92
C GLY A 318 -15.73 -15.28 -5.21
N LEU A 319 -14.99 -16.21 -4.59
CA LEU A 319 -13.58 -16.43 -4.93
C LEU A 319 -13.44 -17.03 -6.33
N ASP A 320 -12.67 -16.36 -7.18
CA ASP A 320 -12.40 -16.77 -8.55
C ASP A 320 -10.96 -17.28 -8.69
N PRO A 321 -10.75 -18.59 -8.96
CA PRO A 321 -9.42 -19.15 -9.07
C PRO A 321 -8.59 -18.56 -10.21
N ALA A 322 -9.22 -18.15 -11.32
CA ALA A 322 -8.50 -17.57 -12.46
C ALA A 322 -7.97 -16.18 -12.12
N ALA A 323 -8.79 -15.32 -11.52
CA ALA A 323 -8.37 -13.99 -11.10
C ALA A 323 -7.20 -14.05 -10.08
N ILE A 324 -7.25 -14.99 -9.14
CA ILE A 324 -6.17 -15.17 -8.16
C ILE A 324 -4.88 -15.66 -8.83
N GLU A 325 -4.99 -16.50 -9.87
CA GLU A 325 -3.84 -16.94 -10.66
C GLU A 325 -3.19 -15.78 -11.44
N ASP A 326 -4.01 -14.88 -12.00
CA ASP A 326 -3.51 -13.65 -12.62
C ASP A 326 -2.81 -12.75 -11.59
N ALA A 327 -3.35 -12.64 -10.38
CA ALA A 327 -2.74 -11.89 -9.29
C ALA A 327 -1.39 -12.48 -8.86
N ILE A 328 -1.29 -13.81 -8.73
CA ILE A 328 -0.04 -14.53 -8.45
C ILE A 328 1.01 -14.22 -9.53
N THR A 329 0.58 -14.25 -10.78
CA THR A 329 1.43 -13.98 -11.95
C THR A 329 1.94 -12.54 -11.96
N ALA A 330 1.09 -11.57 -11.60
CA ALA A 330 1.46 -10.17 -11.49
C ALA A 330 2.46 -9.92 -10.34
N VAL A 331 2.29 -10.57 -9.17
CA VAL A 331 3.25 -10.52 -8.06
C VAL A 331 4.60 -11.14 -8.45
N GLY A 332 4.58 -12.26 -9.19
CA GLY A 332 5.79 -12.87 -9.72
C GLY A 332 6.54 -11.92 -10.67
N SER A 333 5.82 -11.25 -11.55
CA SER A 333 6.37 -10.24 -12.47
C SER A 333 6.99 -9.06 -11.72
N PHE A 334 6.32 -8.59 -10.65
CA PHE A 334 6.83 -7.54 -9.78
C PHE A 334 8.11 -7.97 -9.05
N THR A 335 8.16 -9.19 -8.54
CA THR A 335 9.35 -9.77 -7.88
C THR A 335 10.54 -9.87 -8.83
N LEU A 336 10.31 -10.27 -10.09
CA LEU A 336 11.34 -10.27 -11.12
C LEU A 336 11.86 -8.85 -11.40
N LYS A 337 10.96 -7.86 -11.51
CA LYS A 337 11.35 -6.46 -11.73
C LYS A 337 12.13 -5.86 -10.57
N ALA A 338 11.78 -6.21 -9.32
CA ALA A 338 12.56 -5.86 -8.14
C ALA A 338 13.98 -6.45 -8.18
N SER A 339 14.11 -7.68 -8.68
CA SER A 339 15.40 -8.36 -8.81
C SER A 339 16.26 -7.78 -9.93
N GLU A 340 15.64 -7.36 -11.04
CA GLU A 340 16.28 -6.59 -12.12
C GLU A 340 16.80 -5.24 -11.59
N LEU A 341 15.98 -4.50 -10.82
CA LEU A 341 16.39 -3.26 -10.17
C LEU A 341 17.61 -3.47 -9.25
N LEU A 342 17.63 -4.56 -8.48
CA LEU A 342 18.76 -4.90 -7.62
C LEU A 342 20.06 -5.08 -8.43
N GLN A 343 20.00 -5.76 -9.59
CA GLN A 343 21.16 -5.91 -10.47
C GLN A 343 21.64 -4.57 -11.03
N VAL A 344 20.72 -3.67 -11.38
CA VAL A 344 21.04 -2.32 -11.86
C VAL A 344 21.71 -1.50 -10.75
N ILE A 345 21.20 -1.58 -9.51
CA ILE A 345 21.81 -0.94 -8.33
C ILE A 345 23.24 -1.46 -8.12
N ASP A 346 23.44 -2.78 -8.15
CA ASP A 346 24.75 -3.39 -7.95
C ASP A 346 25.77 -3.01 -9.02
N LYS A 347 25.33 -2.95 -10.29
CA LYS A 347 26.18 -2.48 -11.40
C LYS A 347 26.53 -1.01 -11.22
N SER A 348 25.53 -0.17 -10.93
CA SER A 348 25.71 1.27 -10.71
C SER A 348 26.69 1.53 -9.55
N MET A 349 26.52 0.86 -8.41
CA MET A 349 27.37 1.03 -7.23
C MET A 349 28.85 0.67 -7.51
N LYS A 350 29.10 -0.38 -8.32
CA LYS A 350 30.46 -0.75 -8.77
C LYS A 350 31.08 0.32 -9.68
N ASN A 351 30.32 0.81 -10.65
CA ASN A 351 30.76 1.87 -11.57
C ASN A 351 31.08 3.17 -10.81
N PHE A 352 30.19 3.59 -9.91
CA PHE A 352 30.40 4.75 -9.05
C PHE A 352 31.65 4.61 -8.18
N LYS A 353 31.84 3.46 -7.53
CA LYS A 353 33.00 3.22 -6.66
C LYS A 353 34.32 3.28 -7.43
N ALA A 354 34.35 2.73 -8.65
CA ALA A 354 35.51 2.81 -9.53
C ALA A 354 35.81 4.26 -9.95
N PHE A 355 34.78 4.98 -10.39
CA PHE A 355 34.89 6.40 -10.78
C PHE A 355 35.39 7.29 -9.64
N PHE A 356 34.77 7.24 -8.46
CA PHE A 356 35.18 8.08 -7.32
C PHE A 356 36.60 7.76 -6.85
N ARG A 357 37.00 6.48 -6.86
CA ARG A 357 38.37 6.08 -6.52
C ARG A 357 39.37 6.64 -7.52
N TRP A 358 39.06 6.58 -8.82
CA TRP A 358 39.92 7.13 -9.88
C TRP A 358 40.04 8.65 -9.76
N LEU A 359 38.90 9.34 -9.68
CA LEU A 359 38.86 10.80 -9.61
C LEU A 359 39.58 11.32 -8.36
N TYR A 360 39.45 10.63 -7.23
CA TYR A 360 40.18 10.96 -6.01
C TYR A 360 41.70 10.88 -6.20
N VAL A 361 42.21 9.83 -6.86
CA VAL A 361 43.63 9.69 -7.15
C VAL A 361 44.10 10.73 -8.17
N ALA A 362 43.29 11.02 -9.19
CA ALA A 362 43.60 12.06 -10.18
C ALA A 362 43.74 13.43 -9.50
N MET A 363 42.80 13.78 -8.62
CA MET A 363 42.86 15.05 -7.89
C MET A 363 44.08 15.18 -6.98
N LEU A 364 44.47 14.12 -6.26
CA LEU A 364 45.68 14.13 -5.42
C LEU A 364 46.96 14.33 -6.25
N ARG A 365 47.02 13.75 -7.45
CA ARG A 365 48.16 13.95 -8.36
C ARG A 365 48.22 15.38 -8.89
N MET A 366 47.07 15.98 -9.16
CA MET A 366 46.95 17.37 -9.62
C MET A 366 47.30 18.40 -8.53
N SER A 367 47.12 18.06 -7.25
CA SER A 367 47.51 18.92 -6.12
C SER A 367 48.92 18.68 -5.60
N GLU A 368 49.70 17.80 -6.25
CA GLU A 368 51.02 17.32 -5.80
C GLU A 368 51.02 16.71 -4.38
N ASP A 369 49.85 16.27 -3.89
CA ASP A 369 49.69 15.64 -2.59
C ASP A 369 50.17 14.18 -2.60
N HIS A 370 50.57 13.67 -1.43
CA HIS A 370 50.99 12.27 -1.30
C HIS A 370 49.83 11.29 -1.59
N VAL A 371 49.99 10.48 -2.64
CA VAL A 371 49.04 9.41 -3.00
C VAL A 371 49.37 8.14 -2.19
N PRO A 372 48.45 7.65 -1.34
CA PRO A 372 48.66 6.40 -0.62
C PRO A 372 48.87 5.20 -1.57
N ALA A 373 49.86 4.35 -1.29
CA ALA A 373 50.23 3.22 -2.14
C ALA A 373 49.08 2.21 -2.39
N GLU A 374 48.12 2.14 -1.46
CA GLU A 374 46.91 1.31 -1.54
C GLU A 374 45.91 1.78 -2.62
N LEU A 375 45.87 3.09 -2.87
CA LEU A 375 44.99 3.71 -3.86
C LEU A 375 45.56 3.65 -5.28
N ASN A 376 46.88 3.52 -5.42
CA ASN A 376 47.56 3.39 -6.72
C ASN A 376 47.34 2.03 -7.42
N LYS A 377 46.76 1.04 -6.74
CA LYS A 377 46.43 -0.27 -7.32
C LYS A 377 45.08 -0.21 -8.05
N MET A 378 45.05 0.42 -9.23
CA MET A 378 43.93 0.29 -10.18
C MET A 378 44.23 -0.80 -11.21
N THR A 379 43.25 -1.69 -11.41
CA THR A 379 43.33 -2.74 -12.42
C THR A 379 42.79 -2.23 -13.76
N GLN A 380 43.11 -2.92 -14.86
CA GLN A 380 42.54 -2.62 -16.18
C GLN A 380 41.01 -2.74 -16.18
N LYS A 381 40.45 -3.62 -15.33
CA LYS A 381 39.01 -3.77 -15.14
C LYS A 381 38.40 -2.55 -14.45
N ASP A 382 39.11 -1.93 -13.50
CA ASP A 382 38.65 -0.70 -12.85
C ASP A 382 38.60 0.46 -13.86
N LEU A 383 39.58 0.56 -14.76
CA LEU A 383 39.57 1.56 -15.84
C LEU A 383 38.40 1.36 -16.79
N ALA A 384 38.07 0.11 -17.14
CA ALA A 384 36.87 -0.20 -17.92
C ALA A 384 35.59 0.26 -17.22
N PHE A 385 35.45 0.04 -15.90
CA PHE A 385 34.31 0.54 -15.13
C PHE A 385 34.22 2.08 -15.11
N VAL A 386 35.35 2.78 -15.10
CA VAL A 386 35.38 4.25 -15.20
C VAL A 386 34.93 4.70 -16.58
N ALA A 387 35.42 4.06 -17.66
CA ALA A 387 34.99 4.36 -19.02
C ALA A 387 33.50 4.07 -19.24
N ASP A 388 33.01 2.93 -18.74
CA ASP A 388 31.58 2.58 -18.73
C ASP A 388 30.79 3.63 -17.96
N PHE A 389 31.26 4.09 -16.80
CA PHE A 389 30.60 5.15 -16.03
C PHE A 389 30.49 6.45 -16.83
N LEU A 390 31.59 6.90 -17.46
CA LEU A 390 31.62 8.13 -18.24
C LEU A 390 30.67 8.06 -19.45
N SER A 391 30.67 6.93 -20.15
CA SER A 391 29.76 6.67 -21.26
C SER A 391 28.30 6.60 -20.80
N GLU A 392 28.01 5.84 -19.73
CA GLU A 392 26.64 5.62 -19.28
C GLU A 392 25.97 6.86 -18.67
N HIS A 393 26.75 7.74 -18.02
CA HIS A 393 26.20 8.88 -17.28
C HIS A 393 26.33 10.24 -17.98
N PHE A 394 27.17 10.38 -19.01
CA PHE A 394 27.45 11.67 -19.65
C PHE A 394 27.19 11.71 -21.17
N SER A 395 26.84 10.61 -21.86
CA SER A 395 26.75 10.57 -23.33
C SER A 395 25.46 11.11 -24.00
N ASN A 396 24.41 11.48 -23.28
CA ASN A 396 23.11 11.80 -23.91
C ASN A 396 22.90 13.28 -24.24
N GLU A 397 23.15 13.68 -25.50
CA GLU A 397 22.93 15.04 -26.04
C GLU A 397 21.45 15.49 -26.05
N GLU A 398 20.48 14.59 -26.28
CA GLU A 398 19.09 14.98 -26.61
C GLU A 398 18.21 15.42 -25.42
N LEU A 399 18.62 15.17 -24.19
CA LEU A 399 17.86 15.50 -22.97
C LEU A 399 18.28 16.82 -22.31
N PHE A 400 19.43 17.37 -22.69
CA PHE A 400 19.95 18.63 -22.14
C PHE A 400 19.01 19.83 -22.42
N ASP A 401 18.23 19.78 -23.50
CA ASP A 401 17.31 20.84 -23.91
C ASP A 401 15.93 20.81 -23.24
N ARG A 402 15.55 19.71 -22.56
CA ARG A 402 14.22 19.59 -21.93
C ARG A 402 14.34 19.57 -20.41
N LYS A 403 14.27 20.76 -19.81
CA LYS A 403 14.10 21.05 -18.36
C LYS A 403 15.35 21.13 -17.48
N GLY A 404 16.54 21.40 -18.02
CA GLY A 404 17.69 21.82 -17.21
C GLY A 404 18.19 20.80 -16.18
N LYS A 405 17.98 19.49 -16.42
CA LYS A 405 18.60 18.39 -15.66
C LYS A 405 19.77 17.86 -16.48
N TYR A 406 20.99 18.14 -16.05
CA TYR A 406 22.21 17.95 -16.85
C TYR A 406 22.93 16.63 -16.56
N PHE A 407 22.42 15.81 -15.63
CA PHE A 407 23.11 14.61 -15.19
C PHE A 407 22.21 13.39 -15.18
N ASN A 408 22.62 12.38 -15.95
CA ASN A 408 21.86 11.16 -16.11
C ASN A 408 22.17 10.17 -14.96
N VAL A 409 21.62 10.38 -13.76
CA VAL A 409 21.61 9.33 -12.70
C VAL A 409 20.45 8.34 -12.95
N GLU A 410 20.03 8.18 -14.22
CA GLU A 410 18.70 7.68 -14.55
C GLU A 410 18.61 6.17 -14.61
N ARG A 411 19.70 5.40 -14.50
CA ARG A 411 19.56 3.93 -14.59
C ARG A 411 18.76 3.32 -13.46
N VAL A 412 18.96 3.80 -12.23
CA VAL A 412 18.10 3.44 -11.09
C VAL A 412 16.86 4.33 -11.07
N GLY A 413 17.00 5.59 -11.44
CA GLY A 413 15.91 6.56 -11.48
C GLY A 413 14.74 6.17 -12.38
N GLN A 414 14.99 5.64 -13.58
CA GLN A 414 13.96 5.23 -14.53
C GLN A 414 13.03 4.13 -13.99
N TYR A 415 13.46 3.36 -12.99
CA TYR A 415 12.59 2.39 -12.31
C TYR A 415 11.74 3.07 -11.23
N LEU A 416 12.27 4.09 -10.57
CA LEU A 416 11.67 4.77 -9.41
C LEU A 416 10.85 6.01 -9.78
N LYS A 417 11.01 6.57 -10.99
CA LYS A 417 10.12 7.62 -11.51
C LYS A 417 8.72 7.02 -11.73
N ASP A 418 7.70 7.65 -11.17
CA ASP A 418 6.30 7.29 -11.44
C ASP A 418 5.80 8.03 -12.69
N GLU A 419 6.40 7.66 -13.83
CA GLU A 419 6.03 8.15 -15.16
C GLU A 419 5.54 6.96 -16.00
N ASP A 420 4.59 7.21 -16.91
CA ASP A 420 4.05 6.19 -17.83
C ASP A 420 4.97 5.93 -19.04
N GLU A 421 6.07 6.68 -19.13
CA GLU A 421 7.08 6.55 -20.18
C GLU A 421 7.88 5.25 -20.02
N ASP A 422 8.35 4.72 -21.15
CA ASP A 422 9.23 3.55 -21.16
C ASP A 422 10.61 3.90 -20.60
N LEU A 423 11.35 2.88 -20.14
CA LEU A 423 12.71 3.04 -19.67
C LEU A 423 13.59 3.64 -20.77
N VAL A 424 14.30 4.71 -20.45
CA VAL A 424 15.24 5.39 -21.37
C VAL A 424 16.39 4.44 -21.73
N SER A 425 16.85 3.63 -20.78
CA SER A 425 17.93 2.66 -20.95
C SER A 425 17.56 1.31 -20.33
N PRO A 426 16.74 0.49 -21.02
CA PRO A 426 16.40 -0.85 -20.55
C PRO A 426 17.65 -1.73 -20.42
N PRO A 427 17.66 -2.71 -19.50
CA PRO A 427 18.77 -3.64 -19.38
C PRO A 427 18.91 -4.45 -20.68
N ASN A 428 20.15 -4.70 -21.12
CA ASN A 428 20.38 -5.50 -22.31
C ASN A 428 20.05 -6.97 -22.01
N ILE A 429 19.06 -7.51 -22.71
CA ILE A 429 18.61 -8.90 -22.60
C ILE A 429 19.26 -9.78 -23.69
N GLU A 430 19.91 -9.16 -24.68
CA GLU A 430 20.64 -9.86 -25.73
C GLU A 430 21.78 -10.68 -25.11
N GLY A 431 21.74 -12.00 -25.34
CA GLY A 431 22.69 -12.95 -24.76
C GLY A 431 22.15 -13.74 -23.56
N ASN A 432 20.96 -13.43 -23.04
CA ASN A 432 20.33 -14.27 -22.00
C ASN A 432 19.77 -15.57 -22.62
N HIS A 433 20.46 -16.70 -22.39
CA HIS A 433 20.08 -18.00 -22.94
C HIS A 433 18.65 -18.43 -22.55
N TRP A 434 18.18 -18.09 -21.35
CA TRP A 434 16.83 -18.43 -20.90
C TRP A 434 15.78 -17.68 -21.71
N VAL A 435 15.98 -16.38 -21.94
CA VAL A 435 15.02 -15.57 -22.71
C VAL A 435 14.96 -16.05 -24.16
N THR A 436 16.12 -16.30 -24.78
CA THR A 436 16.18 -16.86 -26.13
C THR A 436 15.44 -18.20 -26.23
N PHE A 437 15.66 -19.09 -25.26
CA PHE A 437 15.00 -20.40 -25.21
C PHE A 437 13.47 -20.29 -25.06
N VAL A 438 12.98 -19.42 -24.17
CA VAL A 438 11.54 -19.22 -23.97
C VAL A 438 10.89 -18.60 -25.22
N GLN A 439 11.54 -17.62 -25.86
CA GLN A 439 11.01 -16.99 -27.07
C GLN A 439 10.93 -17.94 -28.27
N GLN A 440 11.86 -18.90 -28.37
CA GLN A 440 11.89 -19.90 -29.43
C GLN A 440 10.93 -21.09 -29.18
N SER A 441 10.49 -21.28 -27.94
CA SER A 441 9.60 -22.38 -27.56
C SER A 441 8.13 -22.02 -27.79
N THR A 442 7.38 -22.92 -28.42
CA THR A 442 5.94 -22.76 -28.68
C THR A 442 5.12 -22.80 -27.39
N HIS A 443 5.40 -23.76 -26.51
CA HIS A 443 4.58 -24.02 -25.32
C HIS A 443 4.99 -23.19 -24.11
N LEU A 444 6.26 -22.80 -23.98
CA LEU A 444 6.71 -22.01 -22.84
C LEU A 444 6.25 -20.56 -22.95
N LYS A 445 6.20 -20.01 -24.16
CA LYS A 445 5.75 -18.64 -24.39
C LYS A 445 4.31 -18.39 -23.92
N GLU A 446 3.45 -19.40 -24.01
CA GLU A 446 2.04 -19.35 -23.61
C GLU A 446 1.77 -20.06 -22.27
N SER A 447 2.82 -20.49 -21.55
CA SER A 447 2.66 -21.24 -20.31
C SER A 447 2.11 -20.33 -19.20
N PRO A 448 1.00 -20.69 -18.54
CA PRO A 448 0.44 -19.92 -17.41
C PRO A 448 1.31 -20.02 -16.15
N LEU A 449 2.36 -20.85 -16.16
CA LEU A 449 3.27 -21.05 -15.02
C LEU A 449 4.46 -20.09 -15.04
N LEU A 450 4.71 -19.41 -16.16
CA LEU A 450 5.79 -18.43 -16.26
C LEU A 450 5.27 -17.03 -16.00
N PHE A 451 6.08 -16.24 -15.31
CA PHE A 451 5.75 -14.83 -15.08
C PHE A 451 6.11 -14.00 -16.32
N PRO A 452 5.19 -13.16 -16.82
CA PRO A 452 5.47 -12.25 -17.91
C PRO A 452 6.54 -11.23 -17.48
N THR A 453 7.45 -10.93 -18.40
CA THR A 453 8.51 -9.93 -18.17
C THR A 453 8.16 -8.62 -18.86
N TYR A 454 8.43 -7.51 -18.18
CA TYR A 454 8.18 -6.16 -18.68
C TYR A 454 9.51 -5.39 -18.79
N PRO A 455 10.31 -5.64 -19.84
CA PRO A 455 11.68 -5.13 -19.92
C PRO A 455 11.75 -3.61 -20.06
N GLN A 456 10.81 -3.02 -20.82
CA GLN A 456 10.77 -1.58 -21.12
C GLN A 456 10.00 -0.76 -20.10
N LYS A 457 9.38 -1.37 -19.09
CA LYS A 457 8.51 -0.67 -18.14
C LYS A 457 9.20 -0.36 -16.82
N SER A 458 8.72 0.67 -16.11
CA SER A 458 9.20 1.03 -14.77
C SER A 458 8.72 0.07 -13.69
N LEU A 459 9.31 0.16 -12.49
CA LEU A 459 8.84 -0.62 -11.33
C LEU A 459 7.45 -0.16 -10.89
N HIS A 460 7.16 1.14 -11.01
CA HIS A 460 5.85 1.73 -10.71
C HIS A 460 4.74 1.19 -11.61
N PHE A 461 5.01 1.02 -12.91
CA PHE A 461 4.07 0.41 -13.84
C PHE A 461 3.69 -1.02 -13.41
N VAL A 462 4.69 -1.87 -13.14
CA VAL A 462 4.45 -3.27 -12.74
C VAL A 462 3.75 -3.34 -11.38
N LYS A 463 4.09 -2.43 -10.45
CA LYS A 463 3.37 -2.27 -9.18
C LYS A 463 1.89 -1.94 -9.40
N ARG A 464 1.57 -0.93 -10.23
CA ARG A 464 0.17 -0.53 -10.51
C ARG A 464 -0.61 -1.67 -11.14
N LEU A 465 0.00 -2.42 -12.06
CA LEU A 465 -0.59 -3.62 -12.66
C LEU A 465 -0.88 -4.70 -11.60
N MET A 466 0.09 -4.98 -10.73
CA MET A 466 -0.05 -5.93 -9.62
C MET A 466 -1.19 -5.51 -8.67
N GLU A 467 -1.20 -4.26 -8.23
CA GLU A 467 -2.23 -3.73 -7.33
C GLU A 467 -3.62 -3.79 -7.96
N GLY A 468 -3.77 -3.34 -9.21
CA GLY A 468 -5.06 -3.40 -9.91
C GLY A 468 -5.58 -4.83 -10.08
N THR A 469 -4.70 -5.78 -10.38
CA THR A 469 -5.08 -7.20 -10.52
C THR A 469 -5.50 -7.80 -9.17
N ILE A 470 -4.80 -7.47 -8.08
CA ILE A 470 -5.18 -7.92 -6.74
C ILE A 470 -6.47 -7.26 -6.28
N ASP A 471 -6.67 -5.97 -6.54
CA ASP A 471 -7.87 -5.23 -6.16
C ASP A 471 -9.13 -5.82 -6.82
N LEU A 472 -9.05 -6.24 -8.10
CA LEU A 472 -10.13 -6.97 -8.77
C LEU A 472 -10.50 -8.27 -8.03
N CYS A 473 -9.50 -9.02 -7.56
CA CYS A 473 -9.72 -10.23 -6.77
C CYS A 473 -10.38 -9.94 -5.42
N LEU A 474 -9.96 -8.84 -4.78
CA LEU A 474 -10.43 -8.42 -3.46
C LEU A 474 -11.86 -7.84 -3.50
N GLN A 475 -12.28 -7.23 -4.60
CA GLN A 475 -13.59 -6.60 -4.72
C GLN A 475 -14.73 -7.58 -5.01
N LYS A 476 -14.48 -8.62 -5.82
CA LYS A 476 -15.51 -9.57 -6.26
C LYS A 476 -16.30 -10.24 -5.12
N PRO A 477 -15.66 -10.69 -4.00
CA PRO A 477 -16.39 -11.20 -2.85
C PRO A 477 -17.37 -10.20 -2.23
N ALA A 478 -17.01 -8.92 -2.18
CA ALA A 478 -17.87 -7.89 -1.61
C ALA A 478 -19.18 -7.70 -2.41
N GLU A 479 -19.11 -7.82 -3.73
CA GLU A 479 -20.28 -7.74 -4.60
C GLU A 479 -21.14 -9.01 -4.50
N VAL A 480 -20.52 -10.19 -4.55
CA VAL A 480 -21.24 -11.48 -4.47
C VAL A 480 -21.95 -11.63 -3.13
N ILE A 481 -21.23 -11.41 -2.03
CA ILE A 481 -21.81 -11.46 -0.68
C ILE A 481 -22.89 -10.39 -0.54
N GLY A 482 -22.65 -9.18 -1.04
CA GLY A 482 -23.65 -8.10 -1.00
C GLY A 482 -24.94 -8.44 -1.74
N SER A 483 -24.84 -9.09 -2.91
CA SER A 483 -25.99 -9.54 -3.69
C SER A 483 -26.77 -10.70 -3.06
N SER A 484 -26.14 -11.46 -2.15
CA SER A 484 -26.80 -12.56 -1.44
C SER A 484 -27.75 -12.08 -0.34
N VAL A 485 -27.53 -10.87 0.18
CA VAL A 485 -28.31 -10.29 1.27
C VAL A 485 -29.66 -9.79 0.75
N LYS A 486 -30.74 -10.27 1.37
CA LYS A 486 -32.11 -9.93 0.97
C LYS A 486 -32.82 -9.18 2.08
N GLN A 487 -33.71 -8.27 1.70
CA GLN A 487 -34.61 -7.65 2.66
C GLN A 487 -35.65 -8.66 3.12
N ALA A 488 -35.62 -9.02 4.41
CA ALA A 488 -36.60 -9.92 5.02
C ALA A 488 -37.82 -9.15 5.53
N VAL A 489 -37.60 -7.97 6.12
CA VAL A 489 -38.64 -7.18 6.78
C VAL A 489 -38.42 -5.69 6.53
N CYS A 490 -39.49 -4.94 6.31
CA CYS A 490 -39.50 -3.48 6.33
C CYS A 490 -40.75 -2.99 7.10
N LEU A 491 -40.54 -2.18 8.13
CA LEU A 491 -41.56 -1.61 8.99
C LEU A 491 -41.40 -0.09 9.03
N ARG A 492 -42.52 0.64 8.91
CA ARG A 492 -42.52 2.09 9.09
C ARG A 492 -42.60 2.44 10.58
N LEU A 493 -41.77 3.38 10.99
CA LEU A 493 -41.67 3.94 12.34
C LEU A 493 -41.84 5.47 12.27
N TYR A 494 -42.23 6.07 13.40
CA TYR A 494 -42.62 7.49 13.47
C TYR A 494 -41.65 8.37 14.28
N SER A 495 -40.59 7.81 14.89
CA SER A 495 -39.51 8.61 15.52
C SER A 495 -38.13 7.92 15.45
N VAL A 496 -37.08 8.68 15.78
CA VAL A 496 -35.68 8.22 15.82
C VAL A 496 -35.51 7.15 16.91
N PRO A 497 -35.13 5.91 16.56
CA PRO A 497 -34.93 4.83 17.53
C PRO A 497 -33.47 4.68 18.00
N GLU A 498 -33.30 4.22 19.25
CA GLU A 498 -32.08 3.56 19.73
C GLU A 498 -32.20 2.03 19.60
N ARG A 499 -31.07 1.31 19.61
CA ARG A 499 -31.05 -0.14 19.38
C ARG A 499 -30.13 -0.91 20.30
N TRP A 500 -30.48 -2.17 20.52
CA TRP A 500 -29.67 -3.12 21.28
C TRP A 500 -29.79 -4.53 20.70
N ASN A 501 -28.67 -5.23 20.58
CA ASN A 501 -28.64 -6.66 20.25
C ASN A 501 -28.37 -7.46 21.53
N ASP A 502 -29.34 -8.28 21.91
CA ASP A 502 -29.20 -9.21 23.02
C ASP A 502 -28.56 -10.51 22.51
N LYS A 503 -27.24 -10.59 22.69
CA LYS A 503 -26.41 -11.72 22.31
C LYS A 503 -26.86 -13.03 22.97
N ASN A 504 -27.42 -12.98 24.18
CA ASN A 504 -27.80 -14.17 24.94
C ASN A 504 -29.14 -14.71 24.46
N ALA A 505 -30.08 -13.82 24.13
CA ALA A 505 -31.41 -14.22 23.67
C ALA A 505 -31.51 -14.41 22.15
N GLY A 506 -30.54 -13.94 21.36
CA GLY A 506 -30.63 -13.92 19.90
C GLY A 506 -31.76 -13.02 19.41
N MET A 507 -31.93 -11.86 20.06
CA MET A 507 -33.02 -10.92 19.80
C MET A 507 -32.48 -9.52 19.50
N LEU A 508 -33.10 -8.88 18.51
CA LEU A 508 -32.87 -7.49 18.13
C LEU A 508 -33.93 -6.60 18.78
N TYR A 509 -33.48 -5.64 19.57
CA TYR A 509 -34.33 -4.65 20.23
C TYR A 509 -34.19 -3.29 19.58
N VAL A 510 -35.33 -2.63 19.41
CA VAL A 510 -35.44 -1.25 18.90
C VAL A 510 -36.30 -0.48 19.87
N VAL A 511 -35.75 0.59 20.43
CA VAL A 511 -36.40 1.49 21.37
C VAL A 511 -36.72 2.77 20.62
N PHE A 512 -37.99 3.16 20.52
CA PHE A 512 -38.40 4.37 19.81
C PHE A 512 -39.57 5.04 20.53
N CYS A 513 -39.86 6.28 20.16
CA CYS A 513 -41.01 7.04 20.65
C CYS A 513 -42.06 7.16 19.52
N MET A 514 -43.31 7.37 19.88
CA MET A 514 -44.34 7.71 18.90
C MET A 514 -45.06 8.97 19.39
N PRO A 515 -44.47 10.17 19.16
CA PRO A 515 -45.00 11.41 19.73
C PRO A 515 -46.43 11.72 19.27
N GLU A 516 -46.81 11.27 18.07
CA GLU A 516 -48.18 11.37 17.54
C GLU A 516 -49.20 10.55 18.34
N MET A 517 -48.77 9.43 18.95
CA MET A 517 -49.63 8.55 19.76
C MET A 517 -49.58 8.90 21.24
N SER A 518 -48.41 9.28 21.75
CA SER A 518 -48.22 9.76 23.12
C SER A 518 -46.83 10.37 23.30
N THR A 519 -46.77 11.54 23.93
CA THR A 519 -45.51 12.29 24.16
C THR A 519 -44.59 11.67 25.22
N SER A 520 -45.06 10.68 25.99
CA SER A 520 -44.34 10.11 27.15
C SER A 520 -44.12 8.60 27.10
N LYS A 521 -44.60 7.88 26.07
CA LYS A 521 -44.38 6.42 25.98
C LYS A 521 -43.16 6.09 25.14
N ILE A 522 -42.35 5.20 25.69
CA ILE A 522 -41.26 4.53 24.99
C ILE A 522 -41.81 3.18 24.51
N CYS A 523 -41.68 2.92 23.22
CA CYS A 523 -42.05 1.66 22.59
C CYS A 523 -40.80 0.80 22.40
N ILE A 524 -40.91 -0.49 22.69
CA ILE A 524 -39.85 -1.47 22.48
C ILE A 524 -40.33 -2.51 21.49
N LEU A 525 -39.71 -2.55 20.31
CA LEU A 525 -39.88 -3.61 19.32
C LEU A 525 -38.77 -4.64 19.54
N ARG A 526 -39.15 -5.91 19.67
CA ARG A 526 -38.20 -7.04 19.69
C ARG A 526 -38.47 -7.95 18.50
N ARG A 527 -37.42 -8.43 17.83
CA ARG A 527 -37.49 -9.43 16.76
C ARG A 527 -36.38 -10.46 16.91
N SER A 528 -36.59 -11.68 16.43
CA SER A 528 -35.52 -12.69 16.39
C SER A 528 -34.39 -12.25 15.45
N SER A 529 -33.14 -12.60 15.80
CA SER A 529 -31.98 -12.48 14.91
C SER A 529 -32.11 -13.39 13.68
N ASP A 530 -32.88 -14.47 13.77
CA ASP A 530 -33.23 -15.33 12.65
C ASP A 530 -34.50 -14.79 11.97
N PRO A 531 -34.41 -14.27 10.74
CA PRO A 531 -35.56 -13.69 10.06
C PRO A 531 -36.67 -14.73 9.78
N ASN A 532 -36.37 -16.03 9.81
CA ASN A 532 -37.33 -17.10 9.59
C ASN A 532 -38.06 -17.55 10.87
N ARG A 533 -37.64 -17.09 12.05
CA ARG A 533 -38.36 -17.32 13.30
C ARG A 533 -39.28 -16.13 13.60
N CYS A 534 -40.59 -16.38 13.57
CA CYS A 534 -41.61 -15.41 13.99
C CYS A 534 -41.60 -15.20 15.51
#